data_AF-A0A1H1ZDG2-F1
#
_entry.id   AF-A0A1H1ZDG2-F1
#
_cell.length_a   1.000
_cell.length_b   1.000
_cell.length_c   1.000
_cell.angle_alpha   90.00
_cell.angle_beta   90.00
_cell.angle_gamma   90.00
#
_symmetry.space_group_name_H-M   'P 1'
#
loop_
_entity.id
_entity.type
_entity.pdbx_description
1 polymer ?
#
loop_
_entity_poly.entity_id
_entity_poly.type
_entity_poly.pdbx_seq_one_letter_code
_entity_poly.pdbx_strand_id
1 'polypeptide(L)'
;MTDLLTSRPATDRPALPLFDVVDEAFVAHYAEHGFALLANALTAEEVAAVNADALRLCRGDYGDIGYGWNEQQGDATVTDLNDEEVLRKYLCIHYPHKVSPPALAALSTPRVVDALVAVVGPNVKAMQSMLFVKSEGKPGQAWHQDEYFIPTRDRSLTAVWIALDDATVENGCLWVLPGSHRRGVIYPEREQDDPRFDCSSEAYDFPYTDEQSVPVEIPAGTALVFNGYLLHRSLENSGRHGYRRALANHYMSAESLLPWRPPGAGEHMAMADYRDIVMVAGEDPYAWKGTADVAKPYSRPDKDGGCDR
;
A
#
# COMPACT_ATOMS: atom_id res chain seq x y z
N MET A 1 22.70 -33.67 9.66
CA MET A 1 21.36 -34.26 9.51
C MET A 1 20.41 -33.09 9.41
N THR A 2 19.98 -32.84 8.19
CA THR A 2 19.20 -31.68 7.75
C THR A 2 17.76 -31.90 8.22
N ASP A 3 17.31 -31.12 9.20
CA ASP A 3 15.92 -31.19 9.63
C ASP A 3 15.07 -30.35 8.67
N LEU A 4 14.10 -31.04 8.08
CA LEU A 4 13.20 -30.52 7.07
C LEU A 4 12.31 -29.44 7.69
N LEU A 5 12.45 -28.21 7.21
CA LEU A 5 11.47 -27.13 7.32
C LEU A 5 10.14 -27.62 6.74
N THR A 6 9.33 -28.26 7.57
CA THR A 6 7.92 -28.52 7.28
C THR A 6 7.15 -27.36 7.87
N SER A 7 7.00 -26.30 7.07
CA SER A 7 5.99 -25.28 7.34
C SER A 7 4.65 -25.99 7.48
N ARG A 8 3.90 -25.67 8.55
CA ARG A 8 2.54 -26.19 8.70
C ARG A 8 1.73 -25.80 7.46
N PRO A 9 0.96 -26.73 6.84
CA PRO A 9 0.11 -26.41 5.71
C PRO A 9 -0.87 -25.29 6.07
N ALA A 10 -1.12 -24.38 5.12
CA ALA A 10 -1.95 -23.19 5.29
C ALA A 10 -3.39 -23.48 5.77
N THR A 11 -3.86 -24.72 5.65
CA THR A 11 -5.23 -25.16 5.92
C THR A 11 -5.63 -25.21 7.40
N ASP A 12 -4.70 -25.01 8.33
CA ASP A 12 -4.96 -25.11 9.78
C ASP A 12 -4.96 -23.74 10.50
N ARG A 13 -4.90 -22.63 9.75
CA ARG A 13 -4.98 -21.28 10.31
C ARG A 13 -6.44 -20.82 10.31
N PRO A 14 -6.95 -20.26 11.42
CA PRO A 14 -8.30 -19.72 11.45
C PRO A 14 -8.43 -18.60 10.42
N ALA A 15 -9.57 -18.57 9.72
CA ALA A 15 -9.89 -17.50 8.79
C ALA A 15 -9.85 -16.14 9.51
N LEU A 16 -9.27 -15.13 8.86
CA LEU A 16 -9.25 -13.77 9.39
C LEU A 16 -10.69 -13.21 9.45
N PRO A 17 -11.07 -12.51 10.54
CA PRO A 17 -12.39 -11.89 10.63
C PRO A 17 -12.58 -10.87 9.52
N LEU A 18 -13.66 -11.01 8.77
CA LEU A 18 -14.08 -10.06 7.75
C LEU A 18 -15.27 -9.27 8.29
N PHE A 19 -15.13 -7.95 8.36
CA PHE A 19 -16.13 -7.07 8.95
C PHE A 19 -16.98 -6.41 7.86
N ASP A 20 -18.30 -6.58 7.95
CA ASP A 20 -19.28 -5.93 7.08
C ASP A 20 -19.64 -4.51 7.51
N VAL A 21 -19.27 -4.11 8.73
CA VAL A 21 -19.52 -2.80 9.31
C VAL A 21 -18.31 -2.34 10.13
N VAL A 22 -18.13 -1.04 10.28
CA VAL A 22 -17.14 -0.45 11.17
C VAL A 22 -17.78 -0.26 12.55
N ASP A 23 -17.55 -1.19 13.45
CA ASP A 23 -18.09 -1.19 14.81
C ASP A 23 -16.98 -1.37 15.87
N GLU A 24 -17.37 -1.53 17.14
CA GLU A 24 -16.42 -1.75 18.23
C GLU A 24 -15.55 -2.99 18.03
N ALA A 25 -16.06 -4.03 17.36
CA ALA A 25 -15.30 -5.25 17.10
C ALA A 25 -14.23 -5.03 16.02
N PHE A 26 -14.56 -4.28 14.95
CA PHE A 26 -13.57 -3.84 13.95
C PHE A 26 -12.43 -3.05 14.60
N VAL A 27 -12.78 -2.04 15.42
CA VAL A 27 -11.81 -1.19 16.11
C VAL A 27 -10.96 -1.98 17.10
N ALA A 28 -11.58 -2.87 17.89
CA ALA A 28 -10.86 -3.74 18.81
C ALA A 28 -9.89 -4.67 18.08
N HIS A 29 -10.30 -5.26 16.96
CA HIS A 29 -9.43 -6.12 16.15
C HIS A 29 -8.25 -5.35 15.56
N TYR A 30 -8.48 -4.14 15.02
CA TYR A 30 -7.41 -3.27 14.55
C TYR A 30 -6.44 -2.89 15.68
N ALA A 31 -6.95 -2.48 16.84
CA ALA A 31 -6.10 -2.16 17.99
C ALA A 31 -5.30 -3.39 18.46
N GLU A 32 -5.93 -4.56 18.45
CA GLU A 32 -5.33 -5.80 18.92
C GLU A 32 -4.23 -6.28 17.97
N HIS A 33 -4.51 -6.36 16.67
CA HIS A 33 -3.66 -7.04 15.70
C HIS A 33 -2.92 -6.09 14.75
N GLY A 34 -3.26 -4.80 14.76
CA GLY A 34 -2.65 -3.79 13.90
C GLY A 34 -3.26 -3.74 12.50
N PHE A 35 -4.29 -4.53 12.25
CA PHE A 35 -5.06 -4.51 11.02
C PHE A 35 -6.50 -4.99 11.24
N ALA A 36 -7.38 -4.69 10.29
CA ALA A 36 -8.71 -5.26 10.17
C ALA A 36 -9.15 -5.34 8.70
N LEU A 37 -10.00 -6.32 8.37
CA LEU A 37 -10.53 -6.52 7.02
C LEU A 37 -11.92 -5.91 6.90
N LEU A 38 -12.10 -4.98 5.97
CA LEU A 38 -13.38 -4.33 5.69
C LEU A 38 -13.96 -4.86 4.39
N ALA A 39 -15.05 -5.62 4.47
CA ALA A 39 -15.77 -6.09 3.30
C ALA A 39 -16.37 -4.92 2.52
N ASN A 40 -16.45 -5.06 1.20
CA ASN A 40 -17.12 -4.10 0.31
C ASN A 40 -16.66 -2.65 0.53
N ALA A 41 -15.37 -2.43 0.84
CA ALA A 41 -14.79 -1.09 1.00
C ALA A 41 -14.94 -0.26 -0.28
N LEU A 42 -14.86 -0.93 -1.44
CA LEU A 42 -15.38 -0.45 -2.72
C LEU A 42 -16.45 -1.40 -3.23
N THR A 43 -17.45 -0.83 -3.90
CA THR A 43 -18.45 -1.59 -4.66
C THR A 43 -17.83 -2.18 -5.93
N ALA A 44 -18.49 -3.18 -6.53
CA ALA A 44 -18.03 -3.76 -7.79
C ALA A 44 -17.94 -2.73 -8.93
N GLU A 45 -18.82 -1.71 -8.94
CA GLU A 45 -18.79 -0.62 -9.91
C GLU A 45 -17.57 0.28 -9.71
N GLU A 46 -17.26 0.65 -8.47
CA GLU A 46 -16.07 1.45 -8.13
C GLU A 46 -14.78 0.68 -8.44
N VAL A 47 -14.72 -0.61 -8.12
CA VAL A 47 -13.59 -1.48 -8.50
C VAL A 47 -13.42 -1.51 -10.03
N ALA A 48 -14.50 -1.70 -10.78
CA ALA A 48 -14.45 -1.69 -12.24
C ALA A 48 -13.99 -0.34 -12.79
N ALA A 49 -14.42 0.77 -12.20
CA ALA A 49 -14.00 2.12 -12.59
C ALA A 49 -12.50 2.34 -12.35
N VAL A 50 -11.97 1.95 -11.18
CA VAL A 50 -10.53 2.03 -10.88
C VAL A 50 -9.73 1.13 -11.85
N ASN A 51 -10.22 -0.08 -12.13
CA ASN A 51 -9.57 -1.02 -13.04
C ASN A 51 -9.53 -0.53 -14.49
N ALA A 52 -10.62 0.07 -14.99
CA ALA A 52 -10.66 0.66 -16.31
C ALA A 52 -9.71 1.86 -16.42
N ASP A 53 -9.63 2.68 -15.38
CA ASP A 53 -8.79 3.88 -15.39
C ASP A 53 -7.31 3.57 -15.17
N ALA A 54 -6.99 2.51 -14.43
CA ALA A 54 -5.64 1.95 -14.33
C ALA A 54 -5.05 1.60 -15.71
N LEU A 55 -5.86 0.99 -16.59
CA LEU A 55 -5.42 0.67 -17.95
C LEU A 55 -5.14 1.95 -18.76
N ARG A 56 -6.00 2.96 -18.63
CA ARG A 56 -5.80 4.27 -19.28
C ARG A 56 -4.54 4.97 -18.79
N LEU A 57 -4.28 4.90 -17.49
CA LEU A 57 -3.05 5.41 -16.87
C LEU A 57 -1.81 4.72 -17.45
N CYS A 58 -1.81 3.40 -17.52
CA CYS A 58 -0.70 2.62 -18.08
C CYS A 58 -0.50 2.86 -19.59
N ARG A 59 -1.57 3.24 -20.31
CA ARG A 59 -1.54 3.62 -21.74
C ARG A 59 -1.02 5.05 -21.99
N GLY A 60 -0.90 5.87 -20.95
CA GLY A 60 -0.44 7.26 -21.06
C GLY A 60 -1.55 8.27 -21.38
N ASP A 61 -2.83 7.90 -21.21
CA ASP A 61 -3.98 8.80 -21.46
C ASP A 61 -3.95 10.08 -20.61
N TYR A 62 -3.23 10.04 -19.48
CA TYR A 62 -3.07 11.13 -18.52
C TYR A 62 -1.70 11.82 -18.60
N GLY A 63 -0.95 11.59 -19.69
CA GLY A 63 0.44 11.99 -19.84
C GLY A 63 1.41 10.88 -19.43
N ASP A 64 2.70 11.12 -19.69
CA ASP A 64 3.74 10.13 -19.44
C ASP A 64 3.90 9.86 -17.93
N ILE A 65 3.82 8.59 -17.56
CA ILE A 65 4.20 8.11 -16.23
C ILE A 65 5.72 7.97 -16.23
N GLY A 66 6.41 8.81 -15.45
CA GLY A 66 7.86 8.71 -15.33
C GLY A 66 8.27 7.31 -14.83
N TYR A 67 9.33 6.74 -15.40
CA TYR A 67 9.84 5.45 -14.97
C TYR A 67 11.10 5.62 -14.12
N GLY A 68 11.14 4.99 -12.94
CA GLY A 68 12.25 5.12 -12.01
C GLY A 68 12.19 6.39 -11.14
N TRP A 69 13.13 6.50 -10.22
CA TRP A 69 13.25 7.65 -9.30
C TRP A 69 13.78 8.93 -9.99
N ASN A 70 14.25 8.83 -11.24
CA ASN A 70 14.99 9.87 -11.97
C ASN A 70 14.35 10.27 -13.30
N GLU A 71 13.01 10.30 -13.39
CA GLU A 71 12.26 10.78 -14.58
C GLU A 71 12.87 10.29 -15.93
N GLN A 72 13.22 9.01 -16.04
CA GLN A 72 13.58 8.48 -17.35
C GLN A 72 12.29 8.38 -18.17
N GLN A 73 12.30 9.04 -19.33
CA GLN A 73 11.19 9.03 -20.28
C GLN A 73 10.85 7.57 -20.61
N GLY A 74 9.58 7.20 -20.42
CA GLY A 74 9.09 5.87 -20.75
C GLY A 74 9.37 5.54 -22.21
N ASP A 75 9.77 4.29 -22.48
CA ASP A 75 10.05 3.83 -23.83
C ASP A 75 8.82 4.01 -24.73
N ALA A 76 9.03 4.76 -25.81
CA ALA A 76 8.02 5.18 -26.76
C ALA A 76 7.64 3.98 -27.63
N THR A 77 6.64 3.21 -27.20
CA THR A 77 5.65 2.49 -28.04
C THR A 77 4.73 1.63 -27.17
N VAL A 78 3.66 2.23 -26.64
CA VAL A 78 2.53 1.51 -26.01
C VAL A 78 1.40 1.24 -27.03
N THR A 79 1.54 1.75 -28.26
CA THR A 79 0.50 1.78 -29.29
C THR A 79 0.13 0.40 -29.85
N ASP A 80 1.07 -0.55 -29.85
CA ASP A 80 0.89 -1.88 -30.47
C ASP A 80 0.69 -3.02 -29.46
N LEU A 81 0.60 -2.70 -28.17
CA LEU A 81 0.44 -3.68 -27.09
C LEU A 81 -1.03 -3.92 -26.73
N ASN A 82 -1.35 -5.19 -26.43
CA ASN A 82 -2.63 -5.54 -25.84
C ASN A 82 -2.71 -5.11 -24.36
N ASP A 83 -3.90 -5.13 -23.78
CA ASP A 83 -4.11 -4.64 -22.40
C ASP A 83 -3.24 -5.34 -21.35
N GLU A 84 -3.02 -6.65 -21.49
CA GLU A 84 -2.18 -7.41 -20.56
C GLU A 84 -0.71 -6.98 -20.69
N GLU A 85 -0.20 -6.85 -21.90
CA GLU A 85 1.18 -6.41 -22.17
C GLU A 85 1.45 -4.99 -21.65
N VAL A 86 0.46 -4.10 -21.75
CA VAL A 86 0.55 -2.74 -21.19
C VAL A 86 0.64 -2.80 -19.66
N LEU A 87 -0.22 -3.57 -19.01
CA LEU A 87 -0.25 -3.70 -17.56
C LEU A 87 1.04 -4.34 -17.00
N ARG A 88 1.61 -5.33 -17.70
CA ARG A 88 2.84 -6.05 -17.29
C ARG A 88 4.08 -5.16 -17.17
N LYS A 89 4.09 -3.97 -17.79
CA LYS A 89 5.21 -3.00 -17.73
C LYS A 89 5.35 -2.30 -16.38
N TYR A 90 4.27 -2.26 -15.59
CA TYR A 90 4.21 -1.49 -14.36
C TYR A 90 4.08 -2.43 -13.17
N LEU A 91 4.92 -2.27 -12.16
CA LEU A 91 4.76 -2.97 -10.88
C LEU A 91 3.92 -2.15 -9.91
N CYS A 92 4.28 -0.88 -9.75
CA CYS A 92 3.63 0.03 -8.82
C CYS A 92 3.70 1.46 -9.34
N ILE A 93 2.55 2.07 -9.61
CA ILE A 93 2.43 3.49 -9.96
C ILE A 93 2.09 4.26 -8.68
N HIS A 94 3.00 5.14 -8.26
CA HIS A 94 2.77 6.06 -7.16
C HIS A 94 1.91 7.25 -7.60
N TYR A 95 1.16 7.82 -6.65
CA TYR A 95 0.32 9.01 -6.83
C TYR A 95 -0.73 8.97 -7.97
N PRO A 96 -1.38 7.84 -8.29
CA PRO A 96 -2.38 7.79 -9.36
C PRO A 96 -3.56 8.73 -9.08
N HIS A 97 -3.90 8.99 -7.80
CA HIS A 97 -4.97 9.92 -7.41
C HIS A 97 -4.77 11.36 -7.91
N LYS A 98 -3.56 11.75 -8.34
CA LYS A 98 -3.29 13.08 -8.88
C LYS A 98 -3.85 13.27 -10.29
N VAL A 99 -4.09 12.18 -11.02
CA VAL A 99 -4.56 12.23 -12.42
C VAL A 99 -5.75 11.33 -12.70
N SER A 100 -5.98 10.29 -11.88
CA SER A 100 -7.08 9.34 -12.00
C SER A 100 -8.26 9.75 -11.12
N PRO A 101 -9.40 10.20 -11.69
CA PRO A 101 -10.58 10.55 -10.90
C PRO A 101 -11.12 9.38 -10.06
N PRO A 102 -11.18 8.12 -10.56
CA PRO A 102 -11.58 6.98 -9.73
C PRO A 102 -10.62 6.72 -8.57
N ALA A 103 -9.29 6.82 -8.77
CA ALA A 103 -8.34 6.64 -7.68
C ALA A 103 -8.43 7.77 -6.64
N LEU A 104 -8.71 9.01 -7.07
CA LEU A 104 -8.96 10.14 -6.18
C LEU A 104 -10.24 9.93 -5.36
N ALA A 105 -11.33 9.52 -6.01
CA ALA A 105 -12.60 9.24 -5.33
C ALA A 105 -12.44 8.11 -4.29
N ALA A 106 -11.69 7.06 -4.64
CA ALA A 106 -11.39 5.93 -3.75
C ALA A 106 -10.67 6.33 -2.45
N LEU A 107 -10.01 7.50 -2.39
CA LEU A 107 -9.40 7.99 -1.15
C LEU A 107 -10.43 8.24 -0.04
N SER A 108 -11.66 8.58 -0.39
CA SER A 108 -12.66 9.15 0.52
C SER A 108 -14.06 8.54 0.38
N THR A 109 -14.15 7.30 -0.09
CA THR A 109 -15.43 6.60 -0.11
C THR A 109 -15.97 6.45 1.32
N PRO A 110 -17.29 6.51 1.54
CA PRO A 110 -17.86 6.57 2.88
C PRO A 110 -17.37 5.45 3.81
N ARG A 111 -17.26 4.21 3.32
CA ARG A 111 -16.80 3.07 4.12
C ARG A 111 -15.33 3.17 4.52
N VAL A 112 -14.49 3.70 3.64
CA VAL A 112 -13.07 3.95 3.93
C VAL A 112 -12.94 5.08 4.95
N VAL A 113 -13.73 6.16 4.79
CA VAL A 113 -13.78 7.27 5.74
C VAL A 113 -14.23 6.79 7.13
N ASP A 114 -15.28 5.98 7.22
CA ASP A 114 -15.79 5.44 8.49
C ASP A 114 -14.70 4.64 9.22
N ALA A 115 -13.99 3.75 8.50
CA ALA A 115 -12.91 2.95 9.07
C ALA A 115 -11.75 3.84 9.56
N LEU A 116 -11.33 4.81 8.75
CA LEU A 116 -10.25 5.74 9.09
C LEU A 116 -10.62 6.61 10.30
N VAL A 117 -11.83 7.16 10.34
CA VAL A 117 -12.30 7.96 11.48
C VAL A 117 -12.31 7.13 12.76
N ALA A 118 -12.68 5.85 12.67
CA ALA A 118 -12.72 4.96 13.81
C ALA A 118 -11.34 4.56 14.35
N VAL A 119 -10.31 4.41 13.50
CA VAL A 119 -8.98 3.93 13.93
C VAL A 119 -7.90 5.02 14.03
N VAL A 120 -8.06 6.14 13.31
CA VAL A 120 -7.13 7.27 13.31
C VAL A 120 -7.64 8.42 14.20
N GLY A 121 -8.91 8.78 14.05
CA GLY A 121 -9.54 9.92 14.71
C GLY A 121 -10.39 10.79 13.77
N PRO A 122 -11.01 11.86 14.28
CA PRO A 122 -12.03 12.61 13.53
C PRO A 122 -11.49 13.39 12.32
N ASN A 123 -10.18 13.67 12.30
CA ASN A 123 -9.53 14.52 11.31
C ASN A 123 -8.46 13.69 10.58
N VAL A 124 -8.71 13.38 9.30
CA VAL A 124 -7.87 12.47 8.52
C VAL A 124 -7.46 13.10 7.21
N LYS A 125 -6.18 12.96 6.85
CA LYS A 125 -5.61 13.35 5.56
C LYS A 125 -4.97 12.16 4.86
N ALA A 126 -5.15 12.05 3.56
CA ALA A 126 -4.39 11.17 2.68
C ALA A 126 -3.14 11.90 2.18
N MET A 127 -2.03 11.19 2.10
CA MET A 127 -0.76 11.73 1.58
C MET A 127 -0.23 10.95 0.38
N GLN A 128 -0.68 9.72 0.16
CA GLN A 128 -0.25 8.90 -0.97
C GLN A 128 -1.34 7.95 -1.43
N SER A 129 -1.32 7.62 -2.71
CA SER A 129 -1.85 6.35 -3.19
C SER A 129 -0.84 5.65 -4.08
N MET A 130 -0.98 4.33 -4.20
CA MET A 130 -0.12 3.45 -4.97
C MET A 130 -1.00 2.40 -5.65
N LEU A 131 -0.94 2.35 -6.97
CA LEU A 131 -1.60 1.32 -7.78
C LEU A 131 -0.59 0.21 -8.06
N PHE A 132 -0.80 -0.96 -7.46
CA PHE A 132 -0.01 -2.15 -7.72
C PHE A 132 -0.62 -2.94 -8.85
N VAL A 133 0.20 -3.35 -9.81
CA VAL A 133 -0.16 -4.26 -10.91
C VAL A 133 0.83 -5.42 -10.86
N LYS A 134 0.48 -6.49 -10.12
CA LYS A 134 1.37 -7.64 -9.98
C LYS A 134 0.97 -8.72 -10.98
N SER A 135 1.59 -8.71 -12.15
CA SER A 135 1.44 -9.76 -13.17
C SER A 135 2.14 -11.06 -12.78
N GLU A 136 1.79 -12.17 -13.42
CA GLU A 136 2.48 -13.46 -13.24
C GLU A 136 4.01 -13.31 -13.37
N GLY A 137 4.73 -13.86 -12.40
CA GLY A 137 6.18 -13.81 -12.25
C GLY A 137 6.73 -12.51 -11.65
N LYS A 138 5.88 -11.49 -11.38
CA LYS A 138 6.35 -10.27 -10.71
C LYS A 138 6.61 -10.55 -9.23
N PRO A 139 7.71 -9.99 -8.68
CA PRO A 139 8.12 -10.26 -7.31
C PRO A 139 7.18 -9.63 -6.28
N GLY A 140 7.29 -10.10 -5.05
CA GLY A 140 6.72 -9.48 -3.87
C GLY A 140 7.59 -8.36 -3.30
N GLN A 141 7.28 -7.93 -2.08
CA GLN A 141 8.08 -6.98 -1.31
C GLN A 141 8.44 -7.65 0.00
N ALA A 142 9.71 -7.54 0.41
CA ALA A 142 10.19 -8.19 1.63
C ALA A 142 9.51 -7.65 2.89
N TRP A 143 9.80 -8.23 4.05
CA TRP A 143 9.29 -7.71 5.33
C TRP A 143 9.65 -6.24 5.49
N HIS A 144 8.66 -5.39 5.78
CA HIS A 144 8.88 -3.96 6.01
C HIS A 144 7.77 -3.37 6.88
N GLN A 145 7.96 -2.11 7.25
CA GLN A 145 6.98 -1.25 7.95
C GLN A 145 6.84 0.04 7.14
N ASP A 146 5.62 0.43 6.78
CA ASP A 146 5.39 1.63 5.95
C ASP A 146 5.92 2.90 6.62
N GLU A 147 5.83 2.96 7.94
CA GLU A 147 6.29 4.09 8.73
C GLU A 147 7.81 4.33 8.62
N TYR A 148 8.59 3.31 8.22
CA TYR A 148 10.01 3.50 7.89
C TYR A 148 10.19 4.47 6.71
N PHE A 149 9.34 4.35 5.68
CA PHE A 149 9.39 5.15 4.45
C PHE A 149 8.53 6.42 4.52
N ILE A 150 7.51 6.40 5.39
CA ILE A 150 6.49 7.45 5.51
C ILE A 150 6.35 7.81 6.99
N PRO A 151 7.33 8.52 7.58
CA PRO A 151 7.32 8.79 9.00
C PRO A 151 6.18 9.76 9.36
N THR A 152 5.41 9.40 10.38
CA THR A 152 4.48 10.28 11.09
C THR A 152 4.99 10.52 12.51
N ARG A 153 4.66 11.68 13.07
CA ARG A 153 5.10 12.04 14.42
C ARG A 153 4.35 11.27 15.50
N ASP A 154 3.12 10.87 15.21
CA ASP A 154 2.13 10.36 16.16
C ASP A 154 1.77 8.88 15.94
N ARG A 155 2.47 8.18 15.03
CA ARG A 155 2.21 6.77 14.68
C ARG A 155 0.81 6.52 14.11
N SER A 156 0.23 7.56 13.50
CA SER A 156 -1.11 7.51 12.95
C SER A 156 -1.16 6.99 11.51
N LEU A 157 0.01 6.70 10.90
CA LEU A 157 0.04 6.16 9.55
C LEU A 157 -0.83 4.92 9.47
N THR A 158 -1.81 4.97 8.58
CA THR A 158 -2.73 3.88 8.32
C THR A 158 -2.82 3.70 6.81
N ALA A 159 -2.54 2.49 6.37
CA ALA A 159 -2.72 2.09 4.99
C ALA A 159 -4.08 1.41 4.83
N VAL A 160 -4.78 1.72 3.74
CA VAL A 160 -5.97 1.01 3.28
C VAL A 160 -5.60 0.37 1.95
N TRP A 161 -5.33 -0.93 1.98
CA TRP A 161 -5.00 -1.72 0.81
C TRP A 161 -6.27 -2.39 0.29
N ILE A 162 -6.74 -1.97 -0.88
CA ILE A 162 -7.98 -2.42 -1.47
C ILE A 162 -7.66 -3.40 -2.59
N ALA A 163 -8.19 -4.62 -2.48
CA ALA A 163 -8.11 -5.61 -3.54
C ALA A 163 -8.96 -5.16 -4.73
N LEU A 164 -8.34 -4.99 -5.91
CA LEU A 164 -9.07 -4.68 -7.15
C LEU A 164 -9.33 -5.93 -8.01
N ASP A 165 -8.59 -6.99 -7.72
CA ASP A 165 -8.83 -8.36 -8.13
C ASP A 165 -8.76 -9.24 -6.87
N ASP A 166 -9.34 -10.44 -6.88
CA ASP A 166 -9.22 -11.36 -5.74
C ASP A 166 -7.75 -11.58 -5.36
N ALA A 167 -7.44 -11.42 -4.08
CA ALA A 167 -6.09 -11.60 -3.55
C ALA A 167 -6.00 -12.97 -2.88
N THR A 168 -5.09 -13.81 -3.37
CA THR A 168 -4.86 -15.17 -2.88
C THR A 168 -3.39 -15.39 -2.56
N VAL A 169 -3.06 -16.47 -1.87
CA VAL A 169 -1.65 -16.86 -1.67
C VAL A 169 -0.96 -17.07 -3.02
N GLU A 170 -1.64 -17.68 -3.98
CA GLU A 170 -1.10 -18.01 -5.30
C GLU A 170 -0.70 -16.75 -6.10
N ASN A 171 -1.53 -15.70 -6.06
CA ASN A 171 -1.30 -14.47 -6.82
C ASN A 171 -0.61 -13.34 -6.04
N GLY A 172 -0.03 -13.67 -4.88
CA GLY A 172 0.82 -12.76 -4.11
C GLY A 172 0.03 -11.72 -3.32
N CYS A 173 -0.97 -12.18 -2.55
CA CYS A 173 -1.59 -11.41 -1.46
C CYS A 173 -0.57 -10.93 -0.42
N LEU A 174 -1.02 -10.04 0.47
CA LEU A 174 -0.22 -9.58 1.59
C LEU A 174 -0.13 -10.64 2.67
N TRP A 175 0.97 -10.62 3.41
CA TRP A 175 1.18 -11.38 4.63
C TRP A 175 1.49 -10.39 5.75
N VAL A 176 0.91 -10.60 6.92
CA VAL A 176 1.09 -9.71 8.07
C VAL A 176 1.57 -10.51 9.28
N LEU A 177 2.27 -9.84 10.21
CA LEU A 177 2.58 -10.37 11.54
C LEU A 177 1.63 -9.72 12.57
N PRO A 178 0.53 -10.39 12.97
CA PRO A 178 -0.48 -9.80 13.86
C PRO A 178 0.12 -9.31 15.18
N GLY A 179 -0.21 -8.08 15.57
CA GLY A 179 0.22 -7.45 16.82
C GLY A 179 1.65 -6.88 16.78
N SER A 180 2.36 -7.01 15.65
CA SER A 180 3.75 -6.54 15.54
C SER A 180 3.89 -5.02 15.69
N HIS A 181 2.84 -4.26 15.36
CA HIS A 181 2.75 -2.81 15.49
C HIS A 181 2.87 -2.32 16.95
N ARG A 182 2.41 -3.11 17.91
CA ARG A 182 2.27 -2.68 19.33
C ARG A 182 3.57 -2.28 19.99
N ARG A 183 4.70 -2.83 19.56
CA ARG A 183 6.00 -2.44 20.12
C ARG A 183 6.33 -0.98 19.80
N GLY A 184 5.73 -0.40 18.74
CA GLY A 184 6.00 0.97 18.32
C GLY A 184 7.48 1.19 17.98
N VAL A 185 8.14 0.14 17.49
CA VAL A 185 9.54 0.12 17.09
C VAL A 185 9.59 -0.02 15.57
N ILE A 186 10.40 0.82 14.95
CA ILE A 186 10.83 0.64 13.57
C ILE A 186 12.09 -0.20 13.60
N TYR A 187 12.05 -1.37 12.95
CA TYR A 187 13.17 -2.30 12.89
C TYR A 187 14.21 -1.84 11.85
N PRO A 188 15.49 -2.20 12.04
CA PRO A 188 16.51 -1.87 11.06
C PRO A 188 16.26 -2.57 9.72
N GLU A 189 16.67 -1.92 8.64
CA GLU A 189 16.59 -2.47 7.29
C GLU A 189 17.97 -2.89 6.76
N ARG A 190 17.99 -3.94 5.94
CA ARG A 190 19.16 -4.43 5.21
C ARG A 190 18.83 -4.60 3.73
N GLU A 191 19.87 -4.57 2.91
CA GLU A 191 19.75 -5.05 1.54
C GLU A 191 19.48 -6.56 1.52
N GLN A 192 18.73 -7.00 0.52
CA GLN A 192 18.43 -8.40 0.27
C GLN A 192 18.45 -8.68 -1.24
N ASP A 193 18.72 -9.94 -1.57
CA ASP A 193 18.96 -10.48 -2.90
C ASP A 193 18.07 -11.71 -3.22
N ASP A 194 16.98 -11.88 -2.47
CA ASP A 194 16.01 -12.95 -2.71
C ASP A 194 15.26 -12.72 -4.04
N PRO A 195 15.26 -13.68 -4.97
CA PRO A 195 14.60 -13.52 -6.25
C PRO A 195 13.10 -13.25 -6.13
N ARG A 196 12.45 -13.69 -5.05
CA ARG A 196 11.01 -13.55 -4.79
C ARG A 196 10.61 -12.11 -4.46
N PHE A 197 11.55 -11.24 -4.10
CA PHE A 197 11.28 -9.86 -3.73
C PHE A 197 11.84 -8.86 -4.76
N ASP A 198 11.20 -7.69 -4.82
CA ASP A 198 11.70 -6.54 -5.56
C ASP A 198 12.99 -6.01 -4.92
N CYS A 199 13.56 -4.94 -5.44
CA CYS A 199 14.80 -4.39 -4.91
C CYS A 199 14.62 -3.53 -3.65
N SER A 200 13.47 -3.62 -2.97
CA SER A 200 13.33 -3.04 -1.63
C SER A 200 14.28 -3.70 -0.63
N SER A 201 14.61 -2.94 0.42
CA SER A 201 15.25 -3.45 1.62
C SER A 201 14.29 -4.34 2.42
N GLU A 202 14.85 -5.15 3.30
CA GLU A 202 14.13 -6.01 4.23
C GLU A 202 14.39 -5.56 5.66
N ALA A 203 13.32 -5.40 6.45
CA ALA A 203 13.38 -5.27 7.89
C ALA A 203 13.88 -6.57 8.52
N TYR A 204 14.78 -6.46 9.50
CA TYR A 204 15.34 -7.62 10.20
C TYR A 204 15.48 -7.37 11.70
N ASP A 205 15.95 -8.38 12.44
CA ASP A 205 16.14 -8.32 13.90
C ASP A 205 14.86 -7.98 14.70
N PHE A 206 13.72 -8.39 14.17
CA PHE A 206 12.44 -8.38 14.89
C PHE A 206 12.21 -9.72 15.62
N PRO A 207 11.51 -9.72 16.77
CA PRO A 207 11.36 -10.91 17.62
C PRO A 207 10.18 -11.78 17.16
N TYR A 208 9.96 -11.90 15.86
CA TYR A 208 8.88 -12.67 15.25
C TYR A 208 9.44 -13.62 14.21
N THR A 209 8.73 -14.71 13.95
CA THR A 209 9.11 -15.69 12.93
C THR A 209 8.07 -15.76 11.82
N ASP A 210 8.47 -16.28 10.66
CA ASP A 210 7.59 -16.46 9.51
C ASP A 210 6.38 -17.36 9.81
N GLU A 211 6.49 -18.30 10.74
CA GLU A 211 5.38 -19.17 11.17
C GLU A 211 4.25 -18.40 11.86
N GLN A 212 4.56 -17.23 12.44
CA GLN A 212 3.59 -16.35 13.09
C GLN A 212 2.87 -15.43 12.11
N SER A 213 3.33 -15.36 10.85
CA SER A 213 2.67 -14.56 9.82
C SER A 213 1.32 -15.15 9.45
N VAL A 214 0.43 -14.35 8.86
CA VAL A 214 -0.83 -14.85 8.30
C VAL A 214 -1.03 -14.28 6.90
N PRO A 215 -1.45 -15.09 5.91
CA PRO A 215 -1.82 -14.58 4.60
C PRO A 215 -3.16 -13.83 4.70
N VAL A 216 -3.29 -12.77 3.91
CA VAL A 216 -4.50 -11.95 3.82
C VAL A 216 -5.17 -12.22 2.48
N GLU A 217 -5.90 -13.33 2.40
CA GLU A 217 -6.70 -13.68 1.22
C GLU A 217 -8.05 -12.99 1.31
N ILE A 218 -8.36 -12.13 0.33
CA ILE A 218 -9.58 -11.31 0.32
C ILE A 218 -10.13 -11.15 -1.11
N PRO A 219 -11.47 -11.13 -1.30
CA PRO A 219 -12.05 -10.92 -2.61
C PRO A 219 -11.93 -9.45 -3.05
N ALA A 220 -12.08 -9.21 -4.36
CA ALA A 220 -12.11 -7.86 -4.92
C ALA A 220 -13.14 -6.96 -4.22
N GLY A 221 -12.78 -5.68 -4.03
CA GLY A 221 -13.57 -4.69 -3.28
C GLY A 221 -13.37 -4.71 -1.77
N THR A 222 -12.69 -5.71 -1.22
CA THR A 222 -12.34 -5.78 0.21
C THR A 222 -11.08 -4.98 0.51
N ALA A 223 -11.04 -4.31 1.66
CA ALA A 223 -9.85 -3.61 2.13
C ALA A 223 -9.19 -4.30 3.32
N LEU A 224 -7.86 -4.37 3.32
CA LEU A 224 -7.02 -4.52 4.50
C LEU A 224 -6.68 -3.11 5.02
N VAL A 225 -7.21 -2.75 6.17
CA VAL A 225 -6.87 -1.51 6.89
C VAL A 225 -5.80 -1.85 7.92
N PHE A 226 -4.61 -1.25 7.85
CA PHE A 226 -3.50 -1.62 8.73
C PHE A 226 -2.61 -0.45 9.15
N ASN A 227 -2.00 -0.60 10.33
CA ASN A 227 -1.12 0.41 10.93
C ASN A 227 0.27 0.41 10.28
N GLY A 228 0.90 1.58 10.16
CA GLY A 228 2.21 1.76 9.55
C GLY A 228 3.36 1.01 10.24
N TYR A 229 3.22 0.64 11.51
CA TYR A 229 4.19 -0.18 12.25
C TYR A 229 3.95 -1.68 12.08
N LEU A 230 2.87 -2.12 11.43
CA LEU A 230 2.61 -3.54 11.21
C LEU A 230 3.65 -4.10 10.24
N LEU A 231 4.40 -5.10 10.69
CA LEU A 231 5.28 -5.86 9.80
C LEU A 231 4.42 -6.60 8.79
N HIS A 232 4.64 -6.32 7.52
CA HIS A 232 3.95 -6.94 6.41
C HIS A 232 4.91 -7.17 5.24
N ARG A 233 4.52 -8.10 4.37
CA ARG A 233 5.23 -8.44 3.13
C ARG A 233 4.24 -8.85 2.06
N SER A 234 4.73 -9.04 0.84
CA SER A 234 3.99 -9.77 -0.18
C SER A 234 4.92 -10.75 -0.87
N LEU A 235 4.37 -11.84 -1.41
CA LEU A 235 5.15 -12.83 -2.16
C LEU A 235 4.95 -12.65 -3.68
N GLU A 236 5.74 -13.36 -4.46
CA GLU A 236 5.63 -13.43 -5.91
C GLU A 236 4.21 -13.81 -6.35
N ASN A 237 3.74 -13.23 -7.46
CA ASN A 237 2.57 -13.77 -8.14
C ASN A 237 2.98 -15.01 -8.94
N SER A 238 2.78 -16.18 -8.33
CA SER A 238 3.06 -17.49 -8.93
C SER A 238 1.91 -18.04 -9.78
N GLY A 239 0.79 -17.32 -9.85
CA GLY A 239 -0.46 -17.79 -10.44
C GLY A 239 -0.42 -17.80 -11.97
N ARG A 240 -0.91 -18.91 -12.55
CA ARG A 240 -0.83 -19.20 -14.00
C ARG A 240 -1.81 -18.42 -14.89
N HIS A 241 -2.60 -17.51 -14.32
CA HIS A 241 -3.84 -17.01 -14.95
C HIS A 241 -4.08 -15.50 -14.87
N GLY A 242 -3.04 -14.68 -14.65
CA GLY A 242 -3.14 -13.23 -14.91
C GLY A 242 -2.41 -12.33 -13.93
N TYR A 243 -2.96 -11.13 -13.74
CA TYR A 243 -2.44 -10.12 -12.83
C TYR A 243 -3.35 -9.96 -11.60
N ARG A 244 -2.76 -9.45 -10.51
CA ARG A 244 -3.50 -8.99 -9.33
C ARG A 244 -3.27 -7.50 -9.16
N ARG A 245 -4.34 -6.72 -9.18
CA ARG A 245 -4.31 -5.28 -8.93
C ARG A 245 -4.75 -4.96 -7.51
N ALA A 246 -4.16 -3.89 -6.98
CA ALA A 246 -4.58 -3.34 -5.71
C ALA A 246 -4.32 -1.85 -5.66
N LEU A 247 -5.16 -1.13 -4.93
CA LEU A 247 -4.97 0.27 -4.62
C LEU A 247 -4.62 0.40 -3.14
N ALA A 248 -3.38 0.80 -2.85
CA ALA A 248 -2.96 1.12 -1.49
C ALA A 248 -3.02 2.64 -1.30
N ASN A 249 -3.76 3.08 -0.29
CA ASN A 249 -3.86 4.48 0.07
C ASN A 249 -3.30 4.67 1.48
N HIS A 250 -2.49 5.71 1.67
CA HIS A 250 -1.89 6.01 2.96
C HIS A 250 -2.51 7.27 3.54
N TYR A 251 -2.83 7.19 4.82
CA TYR A 251 -3.51 8.21 5.59
C TYR A 251 -2.81 8.43 6.91
N MET A 252 -3.05 9.59 7.51
CA MET A 252 -2.63 9.90 8.87
C MET A 252 -3.60 10.88 9.52
N SER A 253 -3.43 11.11 10.82
CA SER A 253 -4.14 12.19 11.51
C SER A 253 -3.80 13.54 10.89
N ALA A 254 -4.81 14.36 10.60
CA ALA A 254 -4.59 15.72 10.13
C ALA A 254 -4.04 16.64 11.24
N GLU A 255 -4.14 16.22 12.51
CA GLU A 255 -3.59 16.94 13.67
C GLU A 255 -2.07 16.79 13.81
N SER A 256 -1.48 15.87 13.05
CA SER A 256 -0.05 15.59 13.05
C SER A 256 0.63 16.19 11.81
N LEU A 257 1.77 16.85 12.01
CA LEU A 257 2.62 17.33 10.91
C LEU A 257 3.23 16.12 10.19
N LEU A 258 3.44 16.24 8.88
CA LEU A 258 3.97 15.16 8.04
C LEU A 258 5.46 15.37 7.73
N PRO A 259 6.40 14.81 8.53
CA PRO A 259 7.84 14.94 8.31
C PRO A 259 8.36 13.99 7.23
N TRP A 260 7.63 13.84 6.12
CA TRP A 260 7.95 12.85 5.09
C TRP A 260 9.17 13.24 4.24
N ARG A 261 9.42 14.54 4.12
CA ARG A 261 10.62 15.07 3.45
C ARG A 261 11.60 15.61 4.49
N PRO A 262 12.91 15.62 4.17
CA PRO A 262 13.88 16.29 5.02
C PRO A 262 13.46 17.75 5.30
N PRO A 263 13.64 18.24 6.53
CA PRO A 263 13.27 19.59 6.90
C PRO A 263 14.09 20.60 6.08
N GLY A 264 13.50 21.76 5.83
CA GLY A 264 14.20 22.87 5.21
C GLY A 264 15.39 23.36 6.05
N ALA A 265 16.27 24.15 5.45
CA ALA A 265 17.36 24.78 6.18
C ALA A 265 16.83 25.62 7.34
N GLY A 266 17.25 25.31 8.56
CA GLY A 266 16.79 25.98 9.79
C GLY A 266 15.47 25.45 10.36
N GLU A 267 14.86 24.44 9.76
CA GLU A 267 13.67 23.77 10.27
C GLU A 267 14.05 22.52 11.09
N HIS A 268 13.30 22.25 12.16
CA HIS A 268 13.45 21.04 12.95
C HIS A 268 12.58 19.91 12.38
N MET A 269 13.04 18.65 12.46
CA MET A 269 12.26 17.47 12.05
C MET A 269 10.83 17.47 12.61
N ALA A 270 10.65 17.89 13.87
CA ALA A 270 9.34 17.92 14.52
C ALA A 270 8.37 18.98 13.95
N MET A 271 8.87 19.91 13.12
CA MET A 271 8.11 20.98 12.49
C MET A 271 7.89 20.75 10.99
N ALA A 272 8.63 19.81 10.40
CA ALA A 272 8.51 19.46 8.98
C ALA A 272 7.08 19.00 8.65
N ASP A 273 6.51 19.62 7.63
CA ASP A 273 5.13 19.39 7.23
C ASP A 273 5.03 19.39 5.70
N TYR A 274 5.06 18.20 5.11
CA TYR A 274 4.81 18.01 3.69
C TYR A 274 3.30 18.07 3.43
N ARG A 275 2.86 19.08 2.65
CA ARG A 275 1.44 19.44 2.51
C ARG A 275 0.85 19.22 1.12
N ASP A 276 1.44 18.30 0.36
CA ASP A 276 0.74 17.69 -0.77
C ASP A 276 -0.15 16.56 -0.23
N ILE A 277 -1.34 16.95 0.19
CA ILE A 277 -2.27 16.13 0.95
C ILE A 277 -3.70 16.33 0.41
N VAL A 278 -4.54 15.34 0.64
CA VAL A 278 -5.99 15.43 0.41
C VAL A 278 -6.68 15.25 1.76
N MET A 279 -7.53 16.20 2.16
CA MET A 279 -8.37 16.02 3.35
C MET A 279 -9.46 14.99 3.06
N VAL A 280 -9.60 14.02 3.97
CA VAL A 280 -10.50 12.86 3.82
C VAL A 280 -11.64 12.91 4.83
N ALA A 281 -11.37 13.42 6.04
CA ALA A 281 -12.37 13.60 7.09
C ALA A 281 -12.04 14.80 7.97
N GLY A 282 -13.08 15.44 8.50
CA GLY A 282 -12.95 16.48 9.54
C GLY A 282 -12.30 17.77 9.06
N GLU A 283 -11.54 18.40 9.96
CA GLU A 283 -10.90 19.70 9.77
C GLU A 283 -9.36 19.57 9.72
N ASP A 284 -8.72 20.45 8.95
CA ASP A 284 -7.26 20.62 8.97
C ASP A 284 -6.89 21.77 9.91
N PRO A 285 -6.33 21.51 11.12
CA PRO A 285 -5.94 22.56 12.06
C PRO A 285 -4.79 23.43 11.53
N TYR A 286 -4.12 22.99 10.46
CA TYR A 286 -3.03 23.69 9.80
C TYR A 286 -3.42 24.26 8.42
N ALA A 287 -4.72 24.36 8.12
CA ALA A 287 -5.21 24.88 6.83
C ALA A 287 -4.61 26.26 6.46
N TRP A 288 -4.27 27.08 7.46
CA TRP A 288 -3.63 28.38 7.29
C TRP A 288 -2.24 28.31 6.61
N LYS A 289 -1.59 27.14 6.59
CA LYS A 289 -0.34 26.90 5.84
C LYS A 289 -0.58 26.68 4.34
N GLY A 290 -1.83 26.52 3.90
CA GLY A 290 -2.18 26.13 2.53
C GLY A 290 -1.88 24.66 2.22
N THR A 291 -2.13 24.22 1.00
CA THR A 291 -1.69 22.91 0.49
C THR A 291 -0.81 23.12 -0.74
N ALA A 292 -0.04 22.09 -1.09
CA ALA A 292 0.80 22.06 -2.28
C ALA A 292 0.30 20.99 -3.25
N ASP A 293 0.66 21.13 -4.52
CA ASP A 293 0.42 20.13 -5.56
C ASP A 293 1.73 19.93 -6.32
N VAL A 294 2.53 18.95 -5.89
CA VAL A 294 3.94 18.78 -6.32
C VAL A 294 4.29 17.36 -6.72
N ALA A 295 3.65 16.35 -6.13
CA ALA A 295 3.84 14.96 -6.49
C ALA A 295 3.17 14.67 -7.83
N LYS A 296 3.87 13.93 -8.66
CA LYS A 296 3.37 13.46 -9.96
C LYS A 296 3.40 11.94 -10.00
N PRO A 297 2.51 11.31 -10.79
CA PRO A 297 2.56 9.89 -10.99
C PRO A 297 3.91 9.42 -11.55
N TYR A 298 4.45 8.35 -10.97
CA TYR A 298 5.63 7.67 -11.49
C TYR A 298 5.56 6.17 -11.16
N SER A 299 6.21 5.34 -11.96
CA SER A 299 6.33 3.91 -11.72
C SER A 299 7.62 3.59 -10.94
N ARG A 300 7.48 2.79 -9.88
CA ARG A 300 8.63 2.10 -9.28
C ARG A 300 9.24 1.17 -10.35
N PRO A 301 10.57 1.15 -10.50
CA PRO A 301 11.24 0.19 -11.37
C PRO A 301 11.15 -1.21 -10.76
N ASP A 302 10.93 -2.23 -11.59
CA ASP A 302 11.14 -3.62 -11.20
C ASP A 302 12.52 -4.11 -11.70
N LYS A 303 12.80 -5.41 -11.57
CA LYS A 303 14.06 -5.99 -12.05
C LYS A 303 14.24 -5.84 -13.57
N ASP A 304 13.16 -5.80 -14.34
CA ASP A 304 13.19 -5.56 -15.80
C ASP A 304 13.37 -4.06 -16.12
N GLY A 305 13.10 -3.18 -15.14
CA GLY A 305 13.13 -1.74 -15.19
C GLY A 305 14.42 -1.05 -14.72
N GLY A 306 15.53 -1.76 -14.65
CA GLY A 306 16.82 -1.18 -14.24
C GLY A 306 17.01 -1.09 -12.73
N CYS A 307 16.33 -1.94 -11.96
CA CYS A 307 16.80 -2.24 -10.61
C CYS A 307 17.97 -3.24 -10.66
N ASP A 308 19.08 -2.80 -11.23
CA ASP A 308 20.33 -3.55 -11.26
C ASP A 308 20.94 -3.55 -9.86
N ARG A 309 20.65 -4.61 -9.09
CA ARG A 309 21.50 -5.06 -8.00
C ARG A 309 22.12 -6.40 -8.37
#